data_AF-A0A534PFW6-F1
#
_entry.id   AF-A0A534PFW6-F1
#
_cell.length_a   1.000
_cell.length_b   1.000
_cell.length_c   1.000
_cell.angle_alpha   90.00
_cell.angle_beta   90.00
_cell.angle_gamma   90.00
#
_symmetry.space_group_name_H-M   'P 1'
#
loop_
_entity.id
_entity.type
_entity.pdbx_description
1 polymer ?
#
loop_
_entity_poly.entity_id
_entity_poly.type
_entity_poly.pdbx_seq_one_letter_code
_entity_poly.pdbx_strand_id
1 'polypeptide(L)'
;MSLSRRNFLRVLAAAPLGRALARADPAAPPFGVTCALPESRAGFARALMGQATPLVMALPGAAGWDDAIERHVRGGRLVIFESGAAFGDARCFAEQRAGLRSAFGLTIDEPVRLWSENRPPYLDLVWPAPARIRDFSFAIAVRGGEVVGRIGGLPVAALRPAGDGALLFLGSPVGPALGHADPEARAWLASVVDHPPTIAARSRSAAGAITRAAPAAHSATTIAVNTSIV
;
A
#
# COMPACT_ATOMS: atom_id res chain seq x y z
N MET A 1 8.70 -23.82 -6.01
CA MET A 1 10.13 -23.49 -6.22
C MET A 1 10.51 -22.37 -5.27
N SER A 2 11.49 -22.57 -4.38
CA SER A 2 11.91 -21.58 -3.38
C SER A 2 12.88 -20.56 -3.97
N LEU A 3 12.51 -19.29 -4.01
CA LEU A 3 13.41 -18.19 -4.37
C LEU A 3 14.56 -18.09 -3.36
N SER A 4 15.80 -18.24 -3.85
CA SER A 4 17.04 -18.01 -3.09
C SER A 4 17.49 -16.55 -3.25
N ARG A 5 18.07 -15.99 -2.18
CA ARG A 5 18.72 -14.66 -2.10
C ARG A 5 19.60 -14.35 -3.32
N ARG A 6 20.30 -15.36 -3.86
CA ARG A 6 21.17 -15.22 -5.05
C ARG A 6 20.39 -14.92 -6.34
N ASN A 7 19.16 -15.41 -6.49
CA ASN A 7 18.36 -15.17 -7.69
C ASN A 7 17.76 -13.77 -7.69
N PHE A 8 17.26 -13.29 -6.54
CA PHE A 8 16.77 -11.91 -6.40
C PHE A 8 17.89 -10.89 -6.61
N LEU A 9 19.05 -11.09 -5.98
CA LEU A 9 20.21 -10.21 -6.18
C LEU A 9 20.83 -10.33 -7.58
N ARG A 10 20.78 -11.51 -8.24
CA ARG A 10 21.19 -11.63 -9.65
C ARG A 10 20.27 -10.86 -10.59
N VAL A 11 18.97 -10.83 -10.33
CA VAL A 11 18.03 -10.03 -11.14
C VAL A 11 18.36 -8.53 -10.98
N LEU A 12 18.66 -8.07 -9.77
CA LEU A 12 19.10 -6.70 -9.50
C LEU A 12 20.49 -6.37 -10.11
N ALA A 13 21.40 -7.35 -10.16
CA ALA A 13 22.76 -7.15 -10.68
C ALA A 13 22.90 -7.37 -12.21
N ALA A 14 21.93 -8.00 -12.86
CA ALA A 14 22.01 -8.40 -14.28
C ALA A 14 21.27 -7.45 -15.24
N ALA A 15 20.69 -6.35 -14.77
CA ALA A 15 20.08 -5.35 -15.65
C ALA A 15 21.14 -4.37 -16.17
N PRO A 16 21.50 -4.36 -17.48
CA PRO A 16 22.23 -3.27 -18.08
C PRO A 16 21.25 -2.11 -18.31
N LEU A 17 20.91 -1.40 -17.24
CA LEU A 17 20.06 -0.20 -17.24
C LEU A 17 20.90 1.01 -17.68
N GLY A 18 21.13 1.13 -18.99
CA GLY A 18 21.96 2.20 -19.54
C GLY A 18 21.40 2.94 -20.74
N ARG A 19 20.95 2.27 -21.82
CA ARG A 19 20.73 2.98 -23.10
C ARG A 19 19.63 2.47 -24.03
N ALA A 20 18.80 1.49 -23.63
CA ALA A 20 17.84 0.88 -24.57
C ALA A 20 16.39 1.42 -24.49
N LEU A 21 16.03 2.32 -23.58
CA LEU A 21 14.64 2.79 -23.41
C LEU A 21 14.43 4.29 -23.65
N ALA A 22 15.34 4.94 -24.38
CA ALA A 22 15.11 6.29 -24.92
C ALA A 22 14.25 6.26 -26.21
N ARG A 23 13.21 5.42 -26.22
CA ARG A 23 12.06 5.55 -27.12
C ARG A 23 10.86 5.68 -26.22
N ALA A 24 10.14 6.79 -26.36
CA ALA A 24 9.02 7.20 -25.53
C ALA A 24 8.19 6.00 -25.05
N ASP A 25 8.36 5.65 -23.78
CA ASP A 25 7.65 4.55 -23.13
C ASP A 25 6.26 5.08 -22.73
N PRO A 26 5.17 4.59 -23.33
CA PRO A 26 3.81 4.96 -22.94
C PRO A 26 3.45 4.50 -21.51
N ALA A 27 4.31 3.72 -20.85
CA ALA A 27 4.20 3.33 -19.43
C ALA A 27 5.09 4.15 -18.49
N ALA A 28 5.75 5.22 -18.96
CA ALA A 28 6.40 6.18 -18.06
C ALA A 28 5.31 6.78 -17.14
N PRO A 29 5.56 6.88 -15.81
CA PRO A 29 4.61 7.54 -14.94
C PRO A 29 4.38 8.96 -15.49
N PRO A 30 3.13 9.44 -15.56
CA PRO A 30 2.81 10.73 -16.19
C PRO A 30 3.44 11.95 -15.50
N PHE A 31 4.25 11.76 -14.45
CA PHE A 31 4.85 12.81 -13.61
C PHE A 31 6.31 12.53 -13.30
N GLY A 32 7.05 13.58 -12.94
CA GLY A 32 8.51 13.61 -12.74
C GLY A 32 9.03 12.85 -11.53
N VAL A 33 8.28 11.88 -11.01
CA VAL A 33 8.71 11.03 -9.91
C VAL A 33 9.66 9.96 -10.45
N THR A 34 10.93 10.04 -10.04
CA THR A 34 11.93 9.02 -10.34
C THR A 34 11.49 7.66 -9.81
N CYS A 35 11.54 6.62 -10.64
CA CYS A 35 11.32 5.24 -10.21
C CYS A 35 12.65 4.64 -9.73
N ALA A 36 12.77 4.38 -8.43
CA ALA A 36 13.96 3.78 -7.82
C ALA A 36 13.94 2.24 -7.84
N LEU A 37 12.83 1.61 -8.23
CA LEU A 37 12.69 0.16 -8.30
C LEU A 37 12.13 -0.28 -9.66
N PRO A 38 12.98 -0.40 -10.71
CA PRO A 38 12.55 -0.75 -12.06
C PRO A 38 11.80 -2.08 -12.16
N GLU A 39 12.13 -3.06 -11.33
CA GLU A 39 11.48 -4.37 -11.25
C GLU A 39 10.03 -4.23 -10.81
N SER A 40 9.76 -3.29 -9.90
CA SER A 40 8.39 -3.01 -9.49
C SER A 40 7.57 -2.43 -10.64
N ARG A 41 8.13 -1.44 -11.35
CA ARG A 41 7.51 -0.85 -12.53
C ARG A 41 7.20 -1.91 -13.59
N ALA A 42 8.16 -2.77 -13.89
CA ALA A 42 7.97 -3.87 -14.84
C ALA A 42 6.88 -4.84 -14.38
N GLY A 43 6.80 -5.14 -13.08
CA GLY A 43 5.78 -6.02 -12.51
C GLY A 43 4.37 -5.46 -12.60
N PHE A 44 4.17 -4.20 -12.22
CA PHE A 44 2.88 -3.51 -12.40
C PHE A 44 2.49 -3.41 -13.87
N ALA A 45 3.43 -3.02 -14.75
CA ALA A 45 3.17 -2.93 -16.19
C ALA A 45 2.75 -4.29 -16.77
N ARG A 46 3.40 -5.39 -16.37
CA ARG A 46 3.04 -6.75 -16.78
C ARG A 46 1.67 -7.18 -16.24
N ALA A 47 1.35 -6.80 -14.99
CA ALA A 47 0.09 -7.21 -14.37
C ALA A 47 -1.12 -6.46 -14.94
N LEU A 48 -0.94 -5.20 -15.33
CA LEU A 48 -1.99 -4.33 -15.89
C LEU A 48 -2.05 -4.34 -17.42
N MET A 49 -1.17 -5.10 -18.08
CA MET A 49 -1.09 -5.15 -19.54
C MET A 49 -2.44 -5.56 -20.15
N GLY A 50 -2.96 -4.72 -21.05
CA GLY A 50 -4.24 -4.96 -21.72
C GLY A 50 -5.49 -4.65 -20.88
N GLN A 51 -5.33 -4.08 -19.68
CA GLN A 51 -6.45 -3.67 -18.84
C GLN A 51 -6.68 -2.16 -18.92
N ALA A 52 -7.95 -1.74 -19.10
CA ALA A 52 -8.31 -0.33 -18.99
C ALA A 52 -8.56 0.01 -17.51
N THR A 53 -7.71 0.87 -16.94
CA THR A 53 -7.80 1.27 -15.52
C THR A 53 -8.02 2.77 -15.35
N PRO A 54 -9.10 3.37 -15.89
CA PRO A 54 -9.26 4.84 -15.95
C PRO A 54 -9.29 5.52 -14.58
N LEU A 55 -9.76 4.79 -13.55
CA LEU A 55 -9.89 5.25 -12.17
C LEU A 55 -8.68 4.90 -11.29
N VAL A 56 -7.74 4.08 -11.77
CA VAL A 56 -6.59 3.63 -10.99
C VAL A 56 -5.30 4.08 -11.65
N MET A 57 -4.44 4.74 -10.87
CA MET A 57 -3.09 5.14 -11.28
C MET A 57 -2.08 4.44 -10.38
N ALA A 58 -1.12 3.73 -10.96
CA ALA A 58 -0.02 3.13 -10.20
C ALA A 58 1.27 3.95 -10.35
N LEU A 59 1.94 4.20 -9.24
CA LEU A 59 3.25 4.83 -9.12
C LEU A 59 4.19 3.81 -8.45
N PRO A 60 4.65 2.80 -9.20
CA PRO A 60 5.48 1.72 -8.66
C PRO A 60 6.92 2.19 -8.38
N GLY A 61 7.47 1.82 -7.23
CA GLY A 61 8.85 2.13 -6.86
C GLY A 61 9.18 3.62 -6.84
N ALA A 62 8.24 4.48 -6.49
CA ALA A 62 8.44 5.94 -6.45
C ALA A 62 9.57 6.31 -5.48
N ALA A 63 10.56 7.10 -5.92
CA ALA A 63 11.67 7.55 -5.08
C ALA A 63 11.33 8.83 -4.31
N GLY A 64 10.74 9.81 -4.98
CA GLY A 64 10.42 11.14 -4.46
C GLY A 64 8.92 11.43 -4.42
N TRP A 65 8.57 12.71 -4.36
CA TRP A 65 7.20 13.22 -4.31
C TRP A 65 6.91 14.18 -5.46
N ASP A 66 5.66 14.23 -5.90
CA ASP A 66 5.15 15.21 -6.87
C ASP A 66 3.71 15.61 -6.47
N ASP A 67 3.41 16.90 -6.40
CA ASP A 67 2.09 17.40 -5.99
C ASP A 67 0.98 17.04 -6.99
N ALA A 68 1.32 16.60 -8.21
CA ALA A 68 0.38 15.96 -9.12
C ALA A 68 -0.32 14.74 -8.50
N ILE A 69 0.35 14.03 -7.59
CA ILE A 69 -0.22 12.89 -6.86
C ILE A 69 -1.48 13.32 -6.11
N GLU A 70 -1.38 14.41 -5.34
CA GLU A 70 -2.51 14.95 -4.60
C GLU A 70 -3.65 15.36 -5.53
N ARG A 71 -3.34 16.05 -6.63
CA ARG A 71 -4.34 16.47 -7.62
C ARG A 71 -5.10 15.28 -8.20
N HIS A 72 -4.42 14.17 -8.52
CA HIS A 72 -5.08 12.98 -9.04
C HIS A 72 -5.95 12.27 -8.03
N VAL A 73 -5.46 12.13 -6.79
CA VAL A 73 -6.26 11.56 -5.71
C VAL A 73 -7.51 12.41 -5.50
N ARG A 74 -7.36 13.72 -5.33
CA ARG A 74 -8.50 14.61 -5.07
C ARG A 74 -9.47 14.68 -6.24
N GLY A 75 -8.97 14.54 -7.47
CA GLY A 75 -9.77 14.47 -8.70
C GLY A 75 -10.47 13.14 -8.95
N GLY A 76 -10.56 12.24 -7.96
CA GLY A 76 -11.39 11.04 -8.04
C GLY A 76 -10.65 9.74 -8.40
N ARG A 77 -9.32 9.76 -8.54
CA ARG A 77 -8.56 8.53 -8.81
C ARG A 77 -8.16 7.82 -7.52
N LEU A 78 -8.09 6.49 -7.61
CA LEU A 78 -7.27 5.69 -6.71
C LEU A 78 -5.82 5.76 -7.19
N VAL A 79 -4.93 6.35 -6.40
CA VAL A 79 -3.50 6.33 -6.68
C VAL A 79 -2.84 5.27 -5.80
N ILE A 80 -2.31 4.22 -6.43
CA ILE A 80 -1.43 3.25 -5.79
C ILE A 80 -0.02 3.85 -5.78
N PHE A 81 0.44 4.26 -4.61
CA PHE A 81 1.77 4.82 -4.41
C PHE A 81 2.63 3.78 -3.70
N GLU A 82 3.47 3.08 -4.45
CA GLU A 82 4.45 2.16 -3.88
C GLU A 82 5.76 2.90 -3.68
N SER A 83 6.18 3.03 -2.43
CA SER A 83 7.43 3.71 -2.10
C SER A 83 8.63 2.83 -2.45
N GLY A 84 9.48 3.35 -3.33
CA GLY A 84 10.84 2.90 -3.59
C GLY A 84 11.88 3.76 -2.88
N ALA A 85 11.50 4.64 -1.95
CA ALA A 85 12.44 5.58 -1.30
C ALA A 85 13.56 4.88 -0.51
N ALA A 86 13.35 3.63 -0.08
CA ALA A 86 14.38 2.79 0.52
C ALA A 86 15.57 2.47 -0.43
N PHE A 87 15.38 2.66 -1.73
CA PHE A 87 16.37 2.42 -2.79
C PHE A 87 16.88 3.73 -3.43
N GLY A 88 16.34 4.88 -3.00
CA GLY A 88 16.75 6.21 -3.44
C GLY A 88 17.76 6.86 -2.48
N ASP A 89 18.05 8.13 -2.72
CA ASP A 89 18.82 8.93 -1.78
C ASP A 89 17.96 9.48 -0.62
N ALA A 90 18.62 9.98 0.43
CA ALA A 90 17.94 10.50 1.62
C ALA A 90 17.07 11.73 1.34
N ARG A 91 17.37 12.50 0.27
CA ARG A 91 16.58 13.66 -0.12
C ARG A 91 15.23 13.21 -0.68
N CYS A 92 15.22 12.22 -1.55
CA CYS A 92 14.01 11.63 -2.10
C CYS A 92 13.07 11.10 -0.99
N PHE A 93 13.62 10.42 0.02
CA PHE A 93 12.84 9.99 1.18
C PHE A 93 12.26 11.17 1.98
N ALA A 94 13.07 12.22 2.21
CA ALA A 94 12.61 13.43 2.91
C ALA A 94 11.47 14.13 2.15
N GLU A 95 11.56 14.22 0.82
CA GLU A 95 10.52 14.76 -0.07
C GLU A 95 9.23 13.93 0.04
N GLN A 96 9.31 12.60 -0.02
CA GLN A 96 8.15 11.71 0.19
C GLN A 96 7.50 11.93 1.56
N ARG A 97 8.30 11.94 2.62
CA ARG A 97 7.81 12.12 3.99
C ARG A 97 7.10 13.46 4.15
N ALA A 98 7.65 14.54 3.58
CA ALA A 98 7.05 15.86 3.63
C ALA A 98 5.74 15.93 2.82
N GLY A 99 5.76 15.41 1.58
CA GLY A 99 4.61 15.41 0.69
C GLY A 99 3.42 14.60 1.22
N LEU A 100 3.67 13.35 1.65
CA LEU A 100 2.64 12.50 2.25
C LEU A 100 2.01 13.11 3.51
N ARG A 101 2.84 13.77 4.33
CA ARG A 101 2.36 14.46 5.54
C ARG A 101 1.50 15.66 5.19
N SER A 102 1.97 16.50 4.27
CA SER A 102 1.28 17.73 3.86
C SER A 102 -0.03 17.44 3.14
N ALA A 103 -0.01 16.58 2.12
CA ALA A 103 -1.16 16.30 1.27
C ALA A 103 -2.22 15.42 1.95
N PHE A 104 -1.79 14.43 2.74
CA PHE A 104 -2.66 13.34 3.20
C PHE A 104 -2.66 13.11 4.71
N GLY A 105 -1.80 13.80 5.47
CA GLY A 105 -1.63 13.58 6.90
C GLY A 105 -1.02 12.22 7.24
N LEU A 106 -0.36 11.57 6.27
CA LEU A 106 0.35 10.31 6.47
C LEU A 106 1.77 10.57 6.92
N THR A 107 2.22 9.90 7.98
CA THR A 107 3.61 9.94 8.43
C THR A 107 4.27 8.62 8.10
N ILE A 108 5.46 8.66 7.51
CA ILE A 108 6.27 7.48 7.23
C ILE A 108 7.55 7.48 8.05
N ASP A 109 7.96 6.29 8.49
CA ASP A 109 9.19 6.06 9.25
C ASP A 109 10.36 5.69 8.33
N GLU A 110 11.59 5.80 8.85
CA GLU A 110 12.79 5.41 8.11
C GLU A 110 12.71 3.96 7.61
N PRO A 111 13.22 3.65 6.41
CA PRO A 111 13.20 2.30 5.88
C PRO A 111 13.92 1.30 6.79
N VAL A 112 13.25 0.19 7.11
CA VAL A 112 13.85 -0.92 7.85
C VAL A 112 14.14 -2.10 6.92
N ARG A 113 15.32 -2.69 7.05
CA ARG A 113 15.67 -3.93 6.33
C ARG A 113 14.98 -5.11 7.01
N LEU A 114 14.18 -5.85 6.25
CA LEU A 114 13.31 -6.89 6.82
C LEU A 114 14.01 -8.24 7.05
N TRP A 115 15.13 -8.49 6.39
CA TRP A 115 15.85 -9.76 6.51
C TRP A 115 16.66 -9.83 7.81
N SER A 116 16.18 -10.65 8.75
CA SER A 116 16.99 -11.35 9.76
C SER A 116 17.07 -12.83 9.38
N GLU A 117 18.12 -13.54 9.78
CA GLU A 117 18.62 -14.75 9.11
C GLU A 117 17.66 -15.96 8.99
N ASN A 118 16.47 -15.95 9.60
CA ASN A 118 15.72 -17.19 9.83
C ASN A 118 14.36 -17.36 9.12
N ARG A 119 13.66 -16.33 8.61
CA ARG A 119 12.42 -16.49 7.80
C ARG A 119 12.17 -15.29 6.87
N PRO A 120 11.64 -15.51 5.63
CA PRO A 120 11.24 -14.40 4.78
C PRO A 120 10.04 -13.65 5.38
N PRO A 121 10.06 -12.31 5.37
CA PRO A 121 8.91 -11.50 5.77
C PRO A 121 7.77 -11.65 4.76
N TYR A 122 6.54 -11.48 5.24
CA TYR A 122 5.34 -11.46 4.40
C TYR A 122 4.56 -10.18 4.68
N LEU A 123 4.14 -9.52 3.60
CA LEU A 123 3.17 -8.47 3.59
C LEU A 123 1.77 -9.10 3.59
N ASP A 124 1.08 -8.97 4.71
CA ASP A 124 -0.31 -9.34 4.87
C ASP A 124 -1.17 -8.10 4.55
N LEU A 125 -1.87 -8.13 3.42
CA LEU A 125 -2.85 -7.12 3.00
C LEU A 125 -4.26 -7.59 3.38
N VAL A 126 -5.13 -6.65 3.76
CA VAL A 126 -6.52 -6.93 4.13
C VAL A 126 -7.55 -6.23 3.26
N TRP A 127 -7.11 -5.30 2.41
CA TRP A 127 -7.97 -4.56 1.48
C TRP A 127 -7.37 -4.60 0.06
N PRO A 128 -8.21 -4.67 -0.98
CA PRO A 128 -9.67 -4.86 -0.94
C PRO A 128 -10.07 -6.32 -0.69
N ALA A 129 -9.12 -7.24 -0.85
CA ALA A 129 -9.22 -8.64 -0.48
C ALA A 129 -7.94 -9.05 0.28
N PRO A 130 -8.03 -10.04 1.19
CA PRO A 130 -6.85 -10.58 1.85
C PRO A 130 -5.83 -11.12 0.86
N ALA A 131 -4.55 -10.80 1.07
CA ALA A 131 -3.44 -11.36 0.31
C ALA A 131 -2.17 -11.40 1.16
N ARG A 132 -1.36 -12.44 0.99
CA ARG A 132 -0.12 -12.67 1.71
C ARG A 132 1.05 -12.74 0.73
N ILE A 133 1.69 -11.61 0.53
CA ILE A 133 2.72 -11.44 -0.49
C ILE A 133 4.09 -11.50 0.17
N ARG A 134 5.01 -12.30 -0.39
CA ARG A 134 6.36 -12.42 0.15
C ARG A 134 7.18 -11.17 -0.15
N ASP A 135 7.87 -10.62 0.85
CA ASP A 135 8.77 -9.48 0.70
C ASP A 135 10.25 -9.91 0.89
N PHE A 136 11.18 -9.20 0.25
CA PHE A 136 12.60 -9.49 0.26
C PHE A 136 13.52 -8.27 0.44
N SER A 137 12.97 -7.09 0.73
CA SER A 137 13.72 -5.85 0.66
C SER A 137 13.64 -5.04 1.96
N PHE A 138 12.85 -3.97 1.94
CA PHE A 138 12.70 -2.98 2.97
C PHE A 138 11.22 -2.75 3.23
N ALA A 139 10.91 -2.36 4.46
CA ALA A 139 9.61 -1.81 4.81
C ALA A 139 9.75 -0.37 5.25
N ILE A 140 8.82 0.45 4.81
CA ILE A 140 8.59 1.81 5.30
C ILE A 140 7.29 1.76 6.08
N ALA A 141 7.37 1.96 7.39
CA ALA A 141 6.18 1.97 8.22
C ALA A 141 5.37 3.24 7.96
N VAL A 142 4.05 3.14 8.03
CA VAL A 142 3.12 4.25 7.82
C VAL A 142 2.17 4.40 9.00
N ARG A 143 1.94 5.66 9.38
CA ARG A 143 1.03 6.08 10.45
C ARG A 143 0.04 7.11 9.90
N GLY A 144 -1.20 7.02 10.37
CA GLY A 144 -2.33 7.77 9.82
C GLY A 144 -3.01 7.01 8.67
N GLY A 145 -4.26 7.40 8.37
CA GLY A 145 -5.11 6.66 7.44
C GLY A 145 -5.59 5.31 7.99
N GLU A 146 -6.27 4.55 7.15
CA GLU A 146 -6.72 3.18 7.45
C GLU A 146 -5.59 2.21 7.13
N VAL A 147 -5.09 1.47 8.12
CA VAL A 147 -4.04 0.46 7.89
C VAL A 147 -4.65 -0.72 7.15
N VAL A 148 -4.14 -0.99 5.95
CA VAL A 148 -4.62 -2.07 5.07
C VAL A 148 -3.56 -3.13 4.78
N GLY A 149 -2.35 -2.98 5.30
CA GLY A 149 -1.34 -4.01 5.21
C GLY A 149 -0.23 -3.90 6.25
N ARG A 150 0.30 -5.06 6.63
CA ARG A 150 1.30 -5.21 7.69
C ARG A 150 2.38 -6.20 7.31
N ILE A 151 3.57 -6.00 7.87
CA ILE A 151 4.62 -7.03 7.93
C ILE A 151 4.85 -7.35 9.41
N GLY A 152 4.34 -8.49 9.85
CA GLY A 152 4.23 -8.79 11.27
C GLY A 152 3.39 -7.71 11.98
N GLY A 153 3.95 -7.06 13.00
CA GLY A 153 3.29 -5.95 13.70
C GLY A 153 3.37 -4.59 12.99
N LEU A 154 4.26 -4.44 12.00
CA LEU A 154 4.58 -3.15 11.39
C LEU A 154 3.52 -2.74 10.36
N PRO A 155 2.80 -1.62 10.52
CA PRO A 155 1.88 -1.11 9.51
C PRO A 155 2.68 -0.55 8.33
N VAL A 156 2.54 -1.15 7.15
CA VAL A 156 3.33 -0.78 5.95
C VAL A 156 2.47 -0.46 4.74
N ALA A 157 1.14 -0.61 4.84
CA ALA A 157 0.24 -0.11 3.82
C ALA A 157 -0.96 0.60 4.45
N ALA A 158 -1.35 1.73 3.86
CA ALA A 158 -2.46 2.55 4.33
C ALA A 158 -3.33 3.02 3.16
N LEU A 159 -4.64 2.99 3.37
CA LEU A 159 -5.63 3.60 2.49
C LEU A 159 -6.07 4.94 3.09
N ARG A 160 -6.01 6.00 2.28
CA ARG A 160 -6.33 7.36 2.71
C ARG A 160 -7.24 8.05 1.70
N PRO A 161 -8.56 8.14 1.97
CA PRO A 161 -9.47 8.94 1.17
C PRO A 161 -9.10 10.42 1.21
N ALA A 162 -9.19 11.10 0.06
CA ALA A 162 -9.00 12.55 -0.05
C ALA A 162 -9.67 13.10 -1.33
N GLY A 163 -10.39 14.21 -1.20
CA GLY A 163 -11.21 14.75 -2.31
C GLY A 163 -12.28 13.74 -2.70
N ASP A 164 -12.32 13.33 -3.97
CA ASP A 164 -13.24 12.30 -4.49
C ASP A 164 -12.60 10.90 -4.65
N GLY A 165 -11.30 10.77 -4.39
CA GLY A 165 -10.53 9.54 -4.59
C GLY A 165 -9.83 9.06 -3.33
N ALA A 166 -8.76 8.29 -3.51
CA ALA A 166 -7.95 7.79 -2.40
C ALA A 166 -6.48 7.56 -2.79
N LEU A 167 -5.59 7.70 -1.82
CA LEU A 167 -4.22 7.21 -1.89
C LEU A 167 -4.15 5.82 -1.24
N LEU A 168 -3.65 4.83 -1.97
CA LEU A 168 -3.18 3.56 -1.42
C LEU A 168 -1.65 3.61 -1.32
N PHE A 169 -1.14 3.88 -0.13
CA PHE A 169 0.29 3.86 0.15
C PHE A 169 0.76 2.41 0.40
N LEU A 170 1.84 2.00 -0.27
CA LEU A 170 2.55 0.74 -0.03
C LEU A 170 4.00 1.06 0.32
N GLY A 171 4.39 0.83 1.56
CA GLY A 171 5.76 0.97 2.07
C GLY A 171 6.62 -0.26 1.89
N SER A 172 6.08 -1.34 1.31
CA SER A 172 6.80 -2.54 0.93
C SER A 172 6.44 -2.89 -0.52
N PRO A 173 7.43 -3.24 -1.37
CA PRO A 173 7.19 -3.36 -2.80
C PRO A 173 6.45 -4.66 -3.18
N VAL A 174 5.28 -4.50 -3.80
CA VAL A 174 4.45 -5.57 -4.36
C VAL A 174 4.82 -5.85 -5.82
N GLY A 175 5.34 -4.85 -6.54
CA GLY A 175 5.66 -4.97 -7.97
C GLY A 175 6.58 -6.14 -8.34
N PRO A 176 7.66 -6.45 -7.60
CA PRO A 176 8.46 -7.63 -7.89
C PRO A 176 7.66 -8.94 -7.87
N ALA A 177 6.71 -9.10 -6.94
CA ALA A 177 5.85 -10.28 -6.88
C ALA A 177 4.91 -10.35 -8.11
N LEU A 178 4.35 -9.21 -8.52
CA LEU A 178 3.56 -9.09 -9.74
C LEU A 178 4.35 -9.49 -11.00
N GLY A 179 5.62 -9.08 -11.08
CA GLY A 179 6.52 -9.43 -12.19
C GLY A 179 6.79 -10.93 -12.30
N HIS A 180 6.84 -11.64 -11.17
CA HIS A 180 6.99 -13.09 -11.11
C HIS A 180 5.66 -13.85 -11.20
N ALA A 181 4.56 -13.16 -11.51
CA ALA A 181 3.22 -13.72 -11.59
C ALA A 181 2.77 -14.45 -10.32
N ASP A 182 3.14 -13.91 -9.14
CA ASP A 182 2.62 -14.39 -7.86
C ASP A 182 1.07 -14.35 -7.87
N PRO A 183 0.39 -15.48 -7.63
CA PRO A 183 -1.06 -15.55 -7.74
C PRO A 183 -1.79 -14.62 -6.76
N GLU A 184 -1.30 -14.50 -5.52
CA GLU A 184 -1.92 -13.67 -4.51
C GLU A 184 -1.74 -12.19 -4.83
N ALA A 185 -0.55 -11.78 -5.27
CA ALA A 185 -0.31 -10.41 -5.72
C ALA A 185 -1.17 -10.03 -6.93
N ARG A 186 -1.32 -10.93 -7.91
CA ARG A 186 -2.16 -10.69 -9.10
C ARG A 186 -3.63 -10.59 -8.75
N ALA A 187 -4.14 -11.51 -7.95
CA ALA A 187 -5.53 -11.51 -7.50
C ALA A 187 -5.86 -10.26 -6.68
N TRP A 188 -4.93 -9.84 -5.81
CA TRP A 188 -5.05 -8.61 -5.05
C TRP A 188 -5.11 -7.38 -5.96
N LEU A 189 -4.16 -7.22 -6.90
CA LEU A 189 -4.16 -6.06 -7.80
C LEU A 189 -5.40 -6.01 -8.69
N ALA A 190 -5.85 -7.17 -9.19
CA ALA A 190 -7.12 -7.25 -9.93
C ALA A 190 -8.29 -6.76 -9.07
N SER A 191 -8.36 -7.21 -7.80
CA SER A 191 -9.39 -6.76 -6.86
C SER A 191 -9.33 -5.24 -6.59
N VAL A 192 -8.13 -4.65 -6.54
CA VAL A 192 -7.92 -3.19 -6.41
C VAL A 192 -8.48 -2.45 -7.62
N VAL A 193 -8.22 -2.97 -8.82
CA VAL A 193 -8.71 -2.38 -10.09
C VAL A 193 -10.23 -2.48 -10.19
N ASP A 194 -10.82 -3.58 -9.73
CA ASP A 194 -12.27 -3.81 -9.78
C ASP A 194 -13.04 -3.02 -8.72
N HIS A 195 -12.40 -2.69 -7.58
CA HIS A 195 -13.03 -2.02 -6.45
C HIS A 195 -12.32 -0.72 -6.04
N PRO A 196 -12.17 0.27 -6.94
CA PRO A 196 -11.63 1.56 -6.54
C PRO A 196 -12.57 2.19 -5.51
N PRO A 197 -12.05 2.66 -4.36
CA PRO A 197 -12.89 3.19 -3.30
C PRO A 197 -13.61 4.45 -3.80
N THR A 198 -14.92 4.38 -3.96
CA THR A 198 -15.76 5.56 -4.18
C THR A 198 -16.23 6.07 -2.83
N ILE A 199 -16.03 7.37 -2.55
CA ILE A 199 -16.41 7.98 -1.27
C ILE A 199 -17.90 7.84 -0.98
N ALA A 200 -18.74 7.84 -2.03
CA ALA A 200 -20.19 7.59 -1.92
C ALA A 200 -20.55 6.20 -1.36
N ALA A 201 -19.68 5.20 -1.47
CA ALA A 201 -19.92 3.87 -0.90
C ALA A 201 -19.56 3.80 0.60
N ARG A 202 -18.54 4.54 1.04
CA ARG A 202 -18.03 4.45 2.42
C ARG A 202 -18.82 5.28 3.43
N SER A 203 -19.38 6.44 3.02
CA SER A 203 -20.30 7.21 3.87
C SER A 203 -21.57 6.43 4.23
N ARG A 204 -22.02 5.52 3.36
CA ARG A 204 -23.17 4.63 3.61
C ARG A 204 -22.83 3.45 4.53
N SER A 205 -21.61 2.92 4.45
CA SER A 205 -21.14 1.85 5.34
C SER A 205 -20.92 2.33 6.78
N ALA A 206 -20.39 3.55 6.96
CA ALA A 206 -20.29 4.18 8.28
C ALA A 206 -21.66 4.50 8.88
N ALA A 207 -22.61 5.03 8.10
CA ALA A 207 -23.97 5.29 8.57
C ALA A 207 -24.74 4.00 8.92
N GLY A 208 -24.56 2.92 8.17
CA GLY A 208 -25.19 1.62 8.45
C GLY A 208 -24.61 0.88 9.67
N ALA A 209 -23.37 1.16 10.05
CA ALA A 209 -22.74 0.60 11.25
C ALA A 209 -23.24 1.27 12.55
N ILE A 210 -23.57 2.58 12.49
CA ILE A 210 -24.06 3.32 13.67
C ILE A 210 -25.49 2.90 14.04
N THR A 211 -26.33 2.53 13.07
CA THR A 211 -27.72 2.11 13.32
C THR A 211 -27.87 0.67 13.82
N ARG A 212 -26.79 -0.14 13.78
CA ARG A 212 -26.82 -1.57 14.17
C ARG A 212 -26.21 -1.87 15.54
N ALA A 213 -25.84 -0.86 16.31
CA ALA A 213 -25.48 -1.00 17.72
C ALA A 213 -26.73 -0.79 18.57
N ALA A 214 -27.48 -1.87 18.82
CA ALA A 214 -28.54 -1.87 19.83
C ALA A 214 -27.92 -1.63 21.23
N PRO A 215 -28.60 -0.88 22.12
CA PRO A 215 -28.07 -0.61 23.46
C PRO A 215 -28.05 -1.91 24.28
N ALA A 216 -26.88 -2.24 24.83
CA ALA A 216 -26.74 -3.33 25.78
C ALA A 216 -27.53 -3.02 27.06
N ALA A 217 -28.52 -3.85 27.35
CA ALA A 217 -29.31 -3.79 28.57
C ALA A 217 -28.39 -3.93 29.80
N HIS A 218 -28.44 -2.95 30.70
CA HIS A 218 -27.84 -3.02 32.02
C HIS A 218 -28.66 -3.98 32.89
N SER A 219 -28.10 -5.15 33.21
CA SER A 219 -28.61 -6.00 34.29
C SER A 219 -28.23 -5.37 35.63
N ALA A 220 -29.21 -4.82 36.32
CA ALA A 220 -29.09 -4.39 37.71
C ALA A 220 -29.05 -5.62 38.62
N THR A 221 -27.90 -5.90 39.23
CA THR A 221 -27.78 -6.88 40.30
C THR A 221 -28.25 -6.24 41.61
N THR A 222 -29.46 -6.58 42.04
CA THR A 222 -29.98 -6.27 43.38
C THR A 222 -29.23 -7.12 44.41
N ILE A 223 -28.50 -6.47 45.32
CA ILE A 223 -27.95 -7.10 46.53
C ILE A 223 -29.05 -7.07 47.59
N ALA A 224 -29.54 -8.24 48.00
CA ALA A 224 -30.45 -8.38 49.13
C ALA A 224 -29.66 -8.28 50.45
N VAL A 225 -30.04 -7.31 51.29
CA VAL A 225 -29.52 -7.17 52.65
C VAL A 225 -30.37 -8.04 53.57
N ASN A 226 -29.74 -9.04 54.19
CA ASN A 226 -30.40 -9.96 55.13
C ASN A 226 -30.40 -9.32 56.53
N THR A 227 -31.57 -8.96 57.05
CA THR A 227 -31.73 -8.50 58.43
C THR A 227 -32.54 -9.55 59.18
N SER A 228 -31.88 -10.33 60.03
CA SER A 228 -32.53 -11.22 60.98
C SER A 228 -32.54 -10.53 62.34
N ILE A 229 -33.74 -10.28 62.87
CA ILE A 229 -34.01 -9.92 64.26
C ILE A 229 -34.56 -11.18 64.93
N VAL A 230 -33.89 -11.63 65.99
CA VAL A 230 -34.52 -12.16 67.22
C VAL A 230 -33.73 -11.59 68.38
#